data_AF-A0A963ILD5-F1
#
_entry.id   AF-A0A963ILD5-F1
#
_cell.length_a   1.000
_cell.length_b   1.000
_cell.length_c   1.000
_cell.angle_alpha   90.00
_cell.angle_beta   90.00
_cell.angle_gamma   90.00
#
_symmetry.space_group_name_H-M   'P 1'
#
loop_
_entity.id
_entity.type
_entity.pdbx_description
1 polymer ?
#
loop_
_entity_poly.entity_id
_entity_poly.type
_entity_poly.pdbx_seq_one_letter_code
_entity_poly.pdbx_strand_id
1 'polypeptide(L)'
;MTRALSAIAGSLLAAGFLAGGAAGAASDSAPASGPQVGDCVIFREGGAGRLLKAPTYWLKGSIAGISRQQRQLERCPRIGKPASAYTPADHARLAAAMPCLEHLSGSPARDVEVLRVLVTVSDWETPWSHQHGSTGWLFRGQFLGQTLQKGAEIDMDAAWLERCGAER
;
A
#
# COMPACT_ATOMS: atom_id res chain seq x y z
N MET A 1 62.03 -51.36 -49.57
CA MET A 1 60.85 -51.56 -48.70
C MET A 1 59.99 -50.32 -48.82
N THR A 2 58.95 -50.37 -49.66
CA THR A 2 58.09 -49.22 -49.94
C THR A 2 56.68 -49.75 -50.18
N ARG A 3 55.78 -49.44 -49.24
CA ARG A 3 54.34 -49.69 -49.21
C ARG A 3 53.77 -48.65 -48.23
N ALA A 4 52.60 -48.07 -48.35
CA ALA A 4 51.57 -47.97 -49.38
C ALA A 4 50.49 -47.03 -48.80
N LEU A 5 49.51 -46.67 -49.64
CA LEU A 5 48.09 -46.41 -49.30
C LEU A 5 47.64 -44.99 -48.89
N SER A 6 46.84 -44.46 -49.81
CA SER A 6 45.71 -43.54 -49.74
C SER A 6 44.87 -43.56 -48.44
N ALA A 7 44.27 -42.42 -48.08
CA ALA A 7 42.80 -42.26 -47.97
C ALA A 7 42.39 -40.86 -47.45
N ILE A 8 41.16 -40.51 -47.81
CA ILE A 8 40.46 -39.23 -47.72
C ILE A 8 39.90 -38.96 -46.31
N ALA A 9 39.96 -37.71 -45.83
CA ALA A 9 38.99 -37.09 -44.91
C ALA A 9 39.26 -35.57 -44.95
N GLY A 10 38.34 -34.69 -45.35
CA GLY A 10 37.06 -34.47 -44.69
C GLY A 10 37.26 -33.51 -43.51
N SER A 11 37.20 -32.19 -43.74
CA SER A 11 37.07 -31.21 -42.66
C SER A 11 36.45 -29.91 -43.19
N LEU A 12 35.28 -29.61 -42.63
CA LEU A 12 34.44 -28.45 -42.90
C LEU A 12 35.14 -27.15 -42.50
N LEU A 13 34.99 -26.13 -43.35
CA LEU A 13 35.39 -24.76 -43.10
C LEU A 13 34.50 -24.10 -42.04
N ALA A 14 35.17 -23.37 -41.15
CA ALA A 14 34.67 -22.66 -39.99
C ALA A 14 34.07 -21.28 -40.33
N ALA A 15 33.12 -20.82 -39.51
CA ALA A 15 32.87 -19.43 -39.07
C ALA A 15 31.47 -19.39 -38.43
N GLY A 16 31.19 -18.79 -37.28
CA GLY A 16 31.95 -18.09 -36.26
C GLY A 16 30.94 -17.83 -35.13
N PHE A 17 31.34 -18.11 -33.89
CA PHE A 17 30.52 -17.84 -32.71
C PHE A 17 30.46 -16.33 -32.47
N LEU A 18 29.27 -15.74 -32.56
CA LEU A 18 28.97 -14.48 -31.88
C LEU A 18 28.04 -14.80 -30.72
N ALA A 19 28.64 -14.81 -29.53
CA ALA A 19 27.95 -14.82 -28.26
C ALA A 19 27.10 -13.55 -28.16
N GLY A 20 25.81 -13.69 -28.47
CA GLY A 20 24.79 -12.70 -28.15
C GLY A 20 24.61 -12.66 -26.64
N GLY A 21 25.47 -11.90 -25.96
CA GLY A 21 25.28 -11.49 -24.57
C GLY A 21 24.08 -10.56 -24.48
N ALA A 22 22.88 -11.12 -24.55
CA ALA A 22 21.70 -10.49 -23.99
C ALA A 22 21.80 -10.66 -22.48
N ALA A 23 22.52 -9.74 -21.84
CA ALA A 23 22.31 -9.45 -20.44
C ALA A 23 20.86 -9.02 -20.31
N GLY A 24 19.97 -9.98 -20.04
CA GLY A 24 18.65 -9.69 -19.53
C GLY A 24 18.89 -8.81 -18.31
N ALA A 25 18.41 -7.57 -18.37
CA ALA A 25 18.31 -6.73 -17.20
C ALA A 25 17.54 -7.56 -16.16
N ALA A 26 18.27 -8.12 -15.20
CA ALA A 26 17.69 -8.59 -13.97
C ALA A 26 17.12 -7.32 -13.35
N SER A 27 15.83 -7.11 -13.56
CA SER A 27 15.05 -6.29 -12.65
C SER A 27 15.11 -7.02 -11.32
N ASP A 28 16.15 -6.73 -10.53
CA ASP A 28 16.15 -6.88 -9.08
C ASP A 28 15.12 -5.89 -8.55
N SER A 29 13.84 -6.14 -8.84
CA SER A 29 12.78 -5.73 -7.96
C SER A 29 12.94 -6.57 -6.71
N ALA A 30 13.87 -6.18 -5.84
CA ALA A 30 13.88 -6.61 -4.46
C ALA A 30 12.43 -6.52 -3.97
N PRO A 31 11.87 -7.57 -3.35
CA PRO A 31 10.52 -7.51 -2.82
C PRO A 31 10.45 -6.28 -1.94
N ALA A 32 9.52 -5.36 -2.23
CA ALA A 32 9.37 -4.14 -1.46
C ALA A 32 9.29 -4.55 0.02
N SER A 33 10.33 -4.23 0.79
CA SER A 33 10.39 -4.59 2.20
C SER A 33 9.12 -4.08 2.85
N GLY A 34 8.39 -4.94 3.54
CA GLY A 34 7.21 -4.54 4.30
C GLY A 34 7.55 -3.42 5.28
N PRO A 35 6.54 -2.75 5.86
CA PRO A 35 6.78 -1.64 6.78
C PRO A 35 7.67 -2.08 7.95
N GLN A 36 8.55 -1.20 8.39
CA GLN A 36 9.47 -1.41 9.51
C GLN A 36 9.30 -0.34 10.58
N VAL A 37 9.61 -0.69 11.83
CA VAL A 37 9.67 0.31 12.92
C VAL A 37 10.71 1.36 12.56
N GLY A 38 10.36 2.63 12.72
CA GLY A 38 11.16 3.78 12.31
C GLY A 38 10.84 4.31 10.91
N ASP A 39 10.15 3.54 10.06
CA ASP A 39 9.76 4.01 8.73
C ASP A 39 8.88 5.26 8.81
N CYS A 40 9.18 6.24 7.98
CA CYS A 40 8.32 7.41 7.80
C CYS A 40 7.12 7.03 6.94
N VAL A 41 5.92 7.27 7.46
CA VAL A 41 4.64 6.97 6.81
C VAL A 41 3.73 8.18 6.75
N ILE A 42 2.88 8.20 5.73
CA ILE A 42 1.86 9.22 5.52
C ILE A 42 0.52 8.56 5.17
N PHE A 43 -0.51 8.91 5.92
CA PHE A 43 -1.90 8.68 5.55
C PHE A 43 -2.39 9.87 4.74
N ARG A 44 -3.12 9.62 3.65
CA ARG A 44 -3.69 10.67 2.80
C ARG A 44 -5.17 10.46 2.58
N GLU A 45 -5.91 11.54 2.64
CA GLU A 45 -7.34 11.58 2.34
C GLU A 45 -7.64 12.71 1.36
N GLY A 46 -8.61 12.51 0.47
CA GLY A 46 -8.96 13.49 -0.55
C GLY A 46 -8.02 13.43 -1.75
N GLY A 47 -7.81 14.55 -2.43
CA GLY A 47 -6.98 14.60 -3.64
C GLY A 47 -7.56 13.91 -4.88
N ALA A 48 -8.70 13.23 -4.75
CA ALA A 48 -9.38 12.57 -5.86
C ALA A 48 -10.13 13.60 -6.73
N GLY A 49 -10.00 13.48 -8.04
CA GLY A 49 -10.67 14.34 -9.02
C GLY A 49 -9.91 14.38 -10.33
N ARG A 50 -10.61 14.19 -11.46
CA ARG A 50 -9.99 14.18 -12.80
C ARG A 50 -9.84 15.57 -13.42
N LEU A 51 -10.75 16.50 -13.11
CA LEU A 51 -10.78 17.87 -13.66
C LEU A 51 -10.26 18.92 -12.67
N LEU A 52 -10.72 18.87 -11.41
CA LEU A 52 -10.26 19.73 -10.33
C LEU A 52 -9.64 18.83 -9.27
N LYS A 53 -8.35 19.03 -8.96
CA LYS A 53 -7.67 18.28 -7.91
C LYS A 53 -8.20 18.80 -6.57
N ALA A 54 -9.03 18.00 -5.90
CA ALA A 54 -9.49 18.31 -4.56
C ALA A 54 -8.28 18.50 -3.62
N PRO A 55 -8.41 19.28 -2.53
CA PRO A 55 -7.36 19.34 -1.53
C PRO A 55 -7.07 17.93 -0.99
N THR A 56 -5.78 17.66 -0.76
CA THR A 56 -5.32 16.43 -0.11
C THR A 56 -4.94 16.74 1.32
N TYR A 57 -5.62 16.09 2.24
CA TYR A 57 -5.32 16.12 3.67
C TYR A 57 -4.45 14.94 4.03
N TRP A 58 -3.69 15.07 5.11
CA TRP A 58 -2.71 14.06 5.45
C TRP A 58 -2.35 14.03 6.92
N LEU A 59 -1.86 12.88 7.36
CA LEU A 59 -1.28 12.66 8.67
C LEU A 59 0.06 11.96 8.48
N LYS A 60 1.12 12.51 9.05
CA LYS A 60 2.49 12.01 8.90
C LYS A 60 3.06 11.59 10.25
N GLY A 61 3.80 10.49 10.25
CA GLY A 61 4.46 9.99 11.46
C GLY A 61 5.53 8.96 11.15
N SER A 62 6.00 8.30 12.21
CA SER A 62 6.90 7.15 12.14
C SER A 62 6.27 5.93 12.78
N ILE A 63 6.54 4.75 12.24
CA ILE A 63 6.07 3.50 12.82
C ILE A 63 6.80 3.24 14.15
N ALA A 64 6.06 3.15 15.25
CA ALA A 64 6.54 2.78 16.57
C ALA A 64 6.40 1.29 16.86
N GLY A 65 5.40 0.63 16.25
CA GLY A 65 5.13 -0.78 16.48
C GLY A 65 4.38 -1.41 15.32
N ILE A 66 4.48 -2.73 15.20
CA ILE A 66 3.84 -3.53 14.15
C ILE A 66 3.21 -4.75 14.79
N SER A 67 1.96 -5.04 14.41
CA SER A 67 1.23 -6.21 14.88
C SER A 67 0.52 -6.90 13.71
N ARG A 68 0.57 -8.23 13.67
CA ARG A 68 -0.18 -9.04 12.71
C ARG A 68 -1.40 -9.61 13.40
N GLN A 69 -2.57 -9.41 12.80
CA GLN A 69 -3.83 -9.87 13.34
C GLN A 69 -4.53 -10.77 12.31
N GLN A 70 -4.95 -11.95 12.73
CA GLN A 70 -5.85 -12.77 11.93
C GLN A 70 -7.27 -12.27 12.17
N ARG A 71 -7.95 -11.86 11.10
CA ARG A 71 -9.32 -11.34 11.16
C ARG A 71 -10.19 -12.08 10.16
N GLN A 72 -11.37 -12.47 10.61
CA GLN A 72 -12.41 -12.96 9.73
C GLN A 72 -13.08 -11.76 9.03
N LEU A 73 -13.14 -11.79 7.69
CA LEU A 73 -13.76 -10.74 6.91
C LEU A 73 -15.29 -10.78 7.07
N GLU A 74 -15.80 -9.74 7.69
CA GLU A 74 -17.23 -9.50 7.86
C GLU A 74 -17.77 -8.54 6.80
N ARG A 75 -19.10 -8.43 6.74
CA ARG A 75 -19.74 -7.44 5.87
C ARG A 75 -19.44 -6.01 6.34
N CYS A 76 -19.18 -5.11 5.40
CA CYS A 76 -19.03 -3.69 5.71
C CYS A 76 -20.28 -3.12 6.37
N PRO A 77 -20.15 -2.28 7.42
CA PRO A 77 -21.28 -1.66 8.10
C PRO A 77 -22.14 -0.85 7.13
N ARG A 78 -23.45 -1.13 7.08
CA ARG A 78 -24.40 -0.25 6.38
C ARG A 78 -24.76 0.94 7.26
N ILE A 79 -24.29 2.11 6.88
CA ILE A 79 -24.71 3.38 7.47
C ILE A 79 -25.94 3.85 6.67
N GLY A 80 -27.13 3.85 7.28
CA GLY A 80 -28.43 4.06 6.61
C GLY A 80 -28.71 5.49 6.10
N LYS A 81 -27.68 6.20 5.64
CA LYS A 81 -27.72 7.57 5.12
C LYS A 81 -26.69 7.74 4.01
N PRO A 82 -26.79 8.74 3.14
CA PRO A 82 -25.78 8.98 2.11
C PRO A 82 -24.42 9.32 2.74
N ALA A 83 -23.33 8.99 2.04
CA ALA A 83 -21.95 9.25 2.48
C ALA A 83 -21.69 10.74 2.78
N SER A 84 -22.37 11.65 2.08
CA SER A 84 -22.29 13.10 2.34
C SER A 84 -22.82 13.52 3.72
N ALA A 85 -23.61 12.67 4.38
CA ALA A 85 -24.18 12.91 5.71
C ALA A 85 -23.46 12.12 6.81
N TYR A 86 -22.32 11.48 6.50
CA TYR A 86 -21.54 10.75 7.49
C TYR A 86 -20.92 11.68 8.52
N THR A 87 -21.04 11.29 9.78
CA THR A 87 -20.41 11.95 10.92
C THR A 87 -19.07 11.29 11.22
N PRO A 88 -18.19 11.94 12.01
CA PRO A 88 -16.94 11.31 12.46
C PRO A 88 -17.16 9.93 13.10
N ALA A 89 -18.25 9.72 13.84
CA ALA A 89 -18.59 8.43 14.44
C ALA A 89 -18.94 7.35 13.39
N ASP A 90 -19.56 7.73 12.27
CA ASP A 90 -19.82 6.80 11.16
C ASP A 90 -18.52 6.38 10.49
N HIS A 91 -17.59 7.32 10.29
CA HIS A 91 -16.26 7.04 9.75
C HIS A 91 -15.45 6.14 10.70
N ALA A 92 -15.49 6.39 12.00
CA ALA A 92 -14.86 5.52 12.99
C ALA A 92 -15.43 4.09 12.95
N ARG A 93 -16.75 3.95 12.81
CA ARG A 93 -17.40 2.63 12.66
C ARG A 93 -16.95 1.91 11.40
N LEU A 94 -16.86 2.61 10.27
CA LEU A 94 -16.38 2.04 9.00
C LEU A 94 -14.91 1.63 9.11
N ALA A 95 -14.07 2.51 9.66
CA ALA A 95 -12.64 2.27 9.85
C ALA A 95 -12.35 1.04 10.72
N ALA A 96 -13.09 0.87 11.82
CA ALA A 96 -12.95 -0.29 12.71
C ALA A 96 -13.32 -1.62 12.02
N ALA A 97 -14.26 -1.58 11.07
CA ALA A 97 -14.67 -2.76 10.32
C ALA A 97 -13.73 -3.13 9.18
N MET A 98 -12.87 -2.22 8.73
CA MET A 98 -11.96 -2.49 7.61
C MET A 98 -10.79 -3.41 8.02
N PRO A 99 -10.31 -4.30 7.10
CA PRO A 99 -10.93 -4.62 5.80
C PRO A 99 -12.24 -5.41 5.96
N CYS A 100 -13.22 -5.12 5.12
CA CYS A 100 -14.54 -5.76 5.12
C CYS A 100 -15.02 -6.05 3.69
N LEU A 101 -16.05 -6.89 3.57
CA LEU A 101 -16.66 -7.29 2.31
C LEU A 101 -17.95 -6.52 2.05
N GLU A 102 -18.10 -5.94 0.87
CA GLU A 102 -19.37 -5.30 0.45
C GLU A 102 -20.50 -6.34 0.34
N HIS A 103 -20.19 -7.50 -0.22
CA HIS A 103 -21.12 -8.61 -0.38
C HIS A 103 -20.52 -9.89 0.20
N LEU A 104 -21.25 -10.53 1.11
CA LEU A 104 -20.99 -11.91 1.51
C LEU A 104 -21.70 -12.80 0.50
N SER A 105 -21.06 -13.07 -0.65
CA SER A 105 -21.46 -14.19 -1.50
C SER A 105 -21.24 -15.47 -0.70
N GLY A 106 -22.08 -16.50 -0.84
CA GLY A 106 -22.12 -17.72 0.00
C GLY A 106 -20.86 -18.59 0.10
N SER A 107 -19.68 -18.05 -0.21
CA SER A 107 -18.40 -18.51 0.30
C SER A 107 -18.31 -18.35 1.82
N PRO A 108 -17.60 -19.26 2.51
CA PRO A 108 -17.35 -19.13 3.93
C PRO A 108 -16.57 -17.84 4.22
N ALA A 109 -16.76 -17.34 5.45
CA ALA A 109 -16.02 -16.20 5.96
C ALA A 109 -14.51 -16.41 5.74
N ARG A 110 -13.83 -15.39 5.21
CA ARG A 110 -12.42 -15.50 4.81
C ARG A 110 -11.55 -14.95 5.94
N ASP A 111 -10.69 -15.78 6.48
CA ASP A 111 -9.65 -15.30 7.39
C ASP A 111 -8.56 -14.61 6.58
N VAL A 112 -8.23 -13.40 6.98
CA VAL A 112 -7.15 -12.61 6.39
C VAL A 112 -6.20 -12.14 7.47
N GLU A 113 -4.92 -12.09 7.10
CA GLU A 113 -3.93 -11.42 7.92
C GLU A 113 -3.99 -9.91 7.64
N VAL A 114 -4.21 -9.15 8.70
CA VAL A 114 -4.19 -7.69 8.69
C VAL A 114 -2.95 -7.22 9.42
N LEU A 115 -2.18 -6.37 8.75
CA LEU A 115 -1.01 -5.73 9.34
C LEU A 115 -1.42 -4.40 9.96
N ARG A 116 -1.38 -4.33 11.30
CA ARG A 116 -1.61 -3.11 12.07
C ARG A 116 -0.27 -2.47 12.40
N VAL A 117 -0.24 -1.14 12.41
CA VAL A 117 0.92 -0.38 12.84
C VAL A 117 0.51 0.69 13.82
N LEU A 118 1.36 0.89 14.81
CA LEU A 118 1.26 2.01 15.74
C LEU A 118 2.12 3.14 15.19
N VAL A 119 1.51 4.28 14.89
CA VAL A 119 2.19 5.44 14.30
C VAL A 119 2.32 6.54 15.34
N THR A 120 3.55 6.98 15.60
CA THR A 120 3.80 8.20 16.38
C THR A 120 3.63 9.40 15.46
N VAL A 121 2.67 10.26 15.79
CA VAL A 121 2.30 11.43 14.99
C VAL A 121 3.39 12.49 15.05
N SER A 122 3.79 12.99 13.88
CA SER A 122 4.79 14.06 13.74
C SER A 122 4.19 15.37 13.23
N ASP A 123 3.25 15.29 12.29
CA ASP A 123 2.64 16.45 11.63
C ASP A 123 1.35 16.04 10.91
N TRP A 124 0.47 17.00 10.61
CA TRP A 124 -0.80 16.73 9.91
C TRP A 124 -1.40 17.98 9.27
N GLU A 125 -2.25 17.76 8.27
CA GLU A 125 -3.12 18.77 7.65
C GLU A 125 -4.53 18.19 7.59
N THR A 126 -5.52 18.94 8.07
CA THR A 126 -6.91 18.48 8.15
C THR A 126 -7.88 19.56 7.68
N PRO A 127 -9.02 19.20 7.08
CA PRO A 127 -10.04 20.18 6.74
C PRO A 127 -10.61 20.81 8.01
N TRP A 128 -10.69 22.14 8.03
CA TRP A 128 -11.27 22.88 9.16
C TRP A 128 -12.79 23.05 9.06
N SER A 129 -13.33 22.94 7.85
CA SER A 129 -14.76 23.09 7.56
C SER A 129 -15.19 22.12 6.47
N HIS A 130 -16.51 21.88 6.37
CA HIS A 130 -17.10 21.06 5.30
C HIS A 130 -16.90 21.65 3.90
N GLN A 131 -16.59 22.95 3.80
CA GLN A 131 -16.28 23.60 2.52
C GLN A 131 -14.86 23.27 2.06
N HIS A 132 -13.97 22.94 3.00
CA HIS A 132 -12.58 22.61 2.72
C HIS A 132 -12.39 21.10 2.52
N GLY A 133 -13.28 20.25 3.02
CA GLY A 133 -13.22 18.80 2.80
C GLY A 133 -14.36 18.03 3.48
N SER A 134 -14.48 16.74 3.20
CA SER A 134 -15.43 15.85 3.86
C SER A 134 -15.07 15.58 5.33
N THR A 135 -16.05 15.11 6.10
CA THR A 135 -15.90 14.65 7.51
C THR A 135 -15.28 13.26 7.63
N GLY A 136 -14.28 12.93 6.79
CA GLY A 136 -13.77 11.57 6.71
C GLY A 136 -12.89 11.15 7.89
N TRP A 137 -11.72 10.60 7.60
CA TRP A 137 -10.81 10.11 8.63
C TRP A 137 -10.15 11.30 9.31
N LEU A 138 -9.76 12.30 8.54
CA LEU A 138 -9.15 13.54 9.00
C LEU A 138 -10.17 14.68 9.00
N PHE A 139 -10.39 15.29 10.16
CA PHE A 139 -11.25 16.47 10.27
C PHE A 139 -10.92 17.28 11.52
N ARG A 140 -10.73 18.61 11.38
CA ARG A 140 -10.50 19.56 12.50
C ARG A 140 -9.46 19.10 13.52
N GLY A 141 -8.30 18.69 13.05
CA GLY A 141 -7.19 18.23 13.89
C GLY A 141 -7.47 16.89 14.57
N GLN A 142 -8.37 16.07 14.03
CA GLN A 142 -8.69 14.74 14.55
C GLN A 142 -8.47 13.67 13.48
N PHE A 143 -8.13 12.46 13.94
CA PHE A 143 -8.19 11.23 13.19
C PHE A 143 -9.24 10.32 13.81
N LEU A 144 -10.36 10.07 13.11
CA LEU A 144 -11.46 9.21 13.56
C LEU A 144 -11.98 9.52 14.99
N GLY A 145 -12.01 10.80 15.35
CA GLY A 145 -12.44 11.28 16.68
C GLY A 145 -11.32 11.39 17.72
N GLN A 146 -10.13 10.85 17.46
CA GLN A 146 -8.95 11.06 18.30
C GLN A 146 -8.30 12.40 17.94
N THR A 147 -8.04 13.25 18.94
CA THR A 147 -7.34 14.53 18.73
C THR A 147 -5.87 14.27 18.38
N LEU A 148 -5.41 14.90 17.30
CA LEU A 148 -4.02 14.83 16.84
C LEU A 148 -3.13 15.75 17.64
N GLN A 149 -2.03 15.18 18.13
CA GLN A 149 -0.97 15.90 18.84
C GLN A 149 0.37 15.27 18.48
N LYS A 150 1.44 16.06 18.48
CA LYS A 150 2.78 15.54 18.23
C LYS A 150 3.15 14.53 19.31
N GLY A 151 3.70 13.39 18.91
CA GLY A 151 4.03 12.28 19.80
C GLY A 151 2.84 11.37 20.16
N ALA A 152 1.60 11.72 19.79
CA ALA A 152 0.47 10.82 20.00
C ALA A 152 0.64 9.54 19.18
N GLU A 153 0.20 8.42 19.72
CA GLU A 153 0.23 7.14 19.02
C GLU A 153 -1.16 6.77 18.49
N ILE A 154 -1.21 6.33 17.23
CA ILE A 154 -2.44 5.96 16.55
C ILE A 154 -2.26 4.58 15.93
N ASP A 155 -3.18 3.67 16.24
CA ASP A 155 -3.23 2.35 15.63
C ASP A 155 -3.95 2.42 14.28
N MET A 156 -3.28 1.99 13.22
CA MET A 156 -3.74 2.12 11.84
C MET A 156 -3.55 0.81 11.08
N ASP A 157 -4.37 0.59 10.05
CA ASP A 157 -4.09 -0.45 9.08
C ASP A 157 -2.90 -0.02 8.20
N ALA A 158 -1.89 -0.87 8.06
CA ALA A 158 -0.71 -0.59 7.24
C ALA A 158 -1.08 -0.35 5.77
N ALA A 159 -2.17 -0.94 5.28
CA ALA A 159 -2.63 -0.75 3.91
C ALA A 159 -3.15 0.67 3.62
N TRP A 160 -3.39 1.50 4.65
CA TRP A 160 -3.79 2.90 4.49
C TRP A 160 -2.60 3.85 4.36
N LEU A 161 -1.38 3.35 4.58
CA LEU A 161 -0.18 4.18 4.69
C LEU A 161 0.69 4.07 3.45
N GLU A 162 1.19 5.22 3.03
CA GLU A 162 2.24 5.33 2.02
C GLU A 162 3.58 5.66 2.71
N ARG A 163 4.70 5.31 2.10
CA ARG A 163 6.01 5.79 2.59
C ARG A 163 6.15 7.28 2.32
N CYS A 164 6.75 8.02 3.23
CA CYS A 164 7.10 9.42 2.98
C CYS A 164 8.02 9.55 1.75
N GLY A 165 7.81 10.58 0.92
CA GLY A 165 8.61 10.81 -0.29
C GLY A 165 8.18 9.97 -1.50
N ALA A 166 7.20 9.08 -1.36
CA ALA A 166 6.45 8.58 -2.50
C ALA A 166 5.53 9.71 -3.00
N GLU A 167 6.04 10.55 -3.91
CA GLU A 167 5.18 11.48 -4.65
C GLU A 167 4.40 10.70 -5.71
N ARG A 168 3.12 11.04 -5.91
CA ARG A 168 2.25 10.48 -6.96
C ARG A 168 2.27 11.35 -8.20
#